data_AF-A0AAD2TR20-F1
#
_entry.id   AF-A0AAD2TR20-F1
#
_cell.length_a   1.000
_cell.length_b   1.000
_cell.length_c   1.000
_cell.angle_alpha   90.00
_cell.angle_beta   90.00
_cell.angle_gamma   90.00
#
_symmetry.space_group_name_H-M   'P 1'
#
loop_
_entity.id
_entity.type
_entity.pdbx_description
1 polymer ?
#
loop_
_entity_poly.entity_id
_entity_poly.type
_entity_poly.pdbx_seq_one_letter_code
_entity_poly.pdbx_strand_id
1 'polypeptide(L)'
;MFLLNNTELFLLGISLIGFIILSLYYLIAYARPLRASKRTDDTLEEGNKLPVSIIIYAKNDSENLKKHLPALLTQDYPEYQVVVINDGSRDDTDDTLKFFQNEYKHLYHTYVPSDARYLSRRKLAFTLGVKAAKYDILLFTEANCQPLSDQWLSAMVGGYTPETSIVLGYCKYSNYKGFFHKLIAYDNLLTGLRYLSSALSHHPYTGNGRNLSYRKELFFKHKGYYQSLNLHAGDDDLFINEASTKENTKVIYTPDSLTEMDQIERFGIWKEMKVSRAATQRYYKGSALTFYHLESTCFYLFQASVIATVVIGLQGNWLISLIAVLLYLTRFIIKAIVFGKSARMLQQSPTIGWLFLLEFIQPLFNGYIRIYRLFKSKKDYTFSLS
;
A
#
# COMPACT_ATOMS: atom_id res chain seq x y z
N MET A 1 19.22 19.84 45.64
CA MET A 1 19.48 20.14 44.21
C MET A 1 19.88 18.82 43.57
N PHE A 2 19.01 18.20 42.77
CA PHE A 2 19.34 16.97 42.06
C PHE A 2 20.33 17.32 40.95
N LEU A 3 21.63 17.29 41.25
CA LEU A 3 22.67 17.49 40.24
C LEU A 3 22.69 16.26 39.34
N LEU A 4 22.28 16.45 38.09
CA LEU A 4 22.33 15.41 37.06
C LEU A 4 23.79 15.10 36.74
N ASN A 5 24.15 13.81 36.70
CA ASN A 5 25.47 13.41 36.21
C ASN A 5 25.54 13.53 34.67
N ASN A 6 26.74 13.62 34.10
CA ASN A 6 26.96 13.70 32.66
C ASN A 6 26.31 12.53 31.90
N THR A 7 26.36 11.32 32.45
CA THR A 7 25.72 10.13 31.86
C THR A 7 24.20 10.24 31.81
N GLU A 8 23.61 10.69 32.91
CA GLU A 8 22.17 10.92 33.05
C GLU A 8 21.68 11.98 32.04
N LEU A 9 22.40 13.10 31.95
CA LEU A 9 22.09 14.17 31.00
C LEU A 9 22.21 13.70 29.55
N PHE A 10 23.25 12.92 29.23
CA PHE A 10 23.47 12.38 27.89
C PHE A 10 22.34 11.43 27.45
N LEU A 11 21.94 10.49 28.32
CA LEU A 11 20.87 9.53 28.02
C LEU A 11 19.50 10.20 27.89
N LEU A 12 19.21 11.16 28.76
CA LEU A 12 18.01 11.97 28.65
C LEU A 12 18.00 12.77 27.35
N GLY A 13 19.14 13.36 26.97
CA GLY A 13 19.32 14.10 25.71
C GLY A 13 19.05 13.23 24.48
N ILE A 14 19.62 12.02 24.41
CA ILE A 14 19.34 11.07 23.32
C ILE A 14 17.86 10.69 23.27
N SER A 15 17.25 10.40 24.43
CA SER A 15 15.83 10.06 24.51
C SER A 15 14.94 11.22 24.04
N LEU A 16 15.30 12.46 24.38
CA LEU A 16 14.58 13.65 23.90
C LEU A 16 14.72 13.83 22.39
N ILE A 17 15.93 13.65 21.83
CA ILE A 17 16.16 13.73 20.38
C ILE A 17 15.33 12.65 19.66
N GLY A 18 15.36 11.41 20.14
CA GLY A 18 14.56 10.31 19.60
C GLY A 18 13.06 10.60 19.66
N PHE A 19 12.57 11.14 20.79
CA PHE A 19 11.19 11.59 20.95
C PHE A 19 10.80 12.65 19.90
N ILE A 20 11.64 13.66 19.70
CA ILE A 20 11.40 14.73 18.72
C ILE A 20 11.34 14.13 17.31
N ILE A 21 12.34 13.33 16.91
CA ILE A 21 12.39 12.71 15.58
C ILE A 21 11.13 11.89 15.31
N LEU A 22 10.74 11.01 16.23
CA LEU A 22 9.55 10.16 16.06
C LEU A 22 8.26 10.98 16.05
N SER A 23 8.17 12.01 16.90
CA SER A 23 7.03 12.93 16.91
C SER A 23 6.91 13.67 15.58
N LEU A 24 8.02 14.08 14.95
CA LEU A 24 8.03 14.68 13.62
C LEU A 24 7.57 13.68 12.55
N TYR A 25 8.01 12.41 12.60
CA TYR A 25 7.48 11.38 11.71
C TYR A 25 5.95 11.28 11.83
N TYR A 26 5.41 11.21 13.04
CA TYR A 26 3.97 11.00 13.24
C TYR A 26 3.15 12.25 12.91
N LEU A 27 3.52 13.42 13.44
CA LEU A 27 2.78 14.67 13.30
C LEU A 27 2.97 15.33 11.93
N ILE A 28 4.10 15.09 11.26
CA ILE A 28 4.38 15.66 9.94
C ILE A 28 4.15 14.63 8.84
N ALA A 29 4.94 13.55 8.79
CA ALA A 29 4.87 12.61 7.68
C ALA A 29 3.54 11.83 7.70
N TYR A 30 3.25 11.08 8.75
CA TYR A 30 2.07 10.19 8.80
C TYR A 30 0.72 10.92 8.96
N ALA A 31 0.71 12.12 9.54
CA ALA A 31 -0.51 12.95 9.62
C ALA A 31 -0.75 13.80 8.35
N ARG A 32 0.11 13.72 7.32
CA ARG A 32 -0.06 14.50 6.09
C ARG A 32 -1.37 14.19 5.35
N PRO A 33 -1.75 12.91 5.10
CA PRO A 33 -3.04 12.58 4.50
C PRO A 33 -4.22 13.13 5.31
N LEU A 34 -4.18 13.01 6.64
CA LEU A 34 -5.23 13.55 7.52
C LEU A 34 -5.37 15.07 7.44
N ARG A 35 -4.27 15.80 7.22
CA ARG A 35 -4.30 17.26 7.05
C ARG A 35 -4.75 17.66 5.66
N ALA A 36 -4.34 16.91 4.64
CA ALA A 36 -4.73 17.14 3.26
C ALA A 36 -6.22 16.83 3.04
N SER A 37 -6.78 15.79 3.66
CA SER A 37 -8.21 15.44 3.53
C SER A 37 -9.18 16.49 4.06
N LYS A 38 -8.70 17.39 4.93
CA LYS A 38 -9.49 18.51 5.47
C LYS A 38 -9.50 19.73 4.57
N ARG A 39 -8.58 19.78 3.61
CA ARG A 39 -8.58 20.80 2.57
C ARG A 39 -9.55 20.29 1.52
N THR A 40 -10.65 20.99 1.29
CA THR A 40 -11.42 20.80 0.07
C THR A 40 -10.45 21.03 -1.08
N ASP A 41 -10.25 19.99 -1.89
CA ASP A 41 -9.47 20.15 -3.11
C ASP A 41 -10.41 20.75 -4.14
N ASP A 42 -10.47 22.09 -4.17
CA ASP A 42 -11.25 22.86 -5.14
C ASP A 42 -10.82 22.59 -6.60
N THR A 43 -9.81 21.73 -6.81
CA THR A 43 -9.28 21.29 -8.11
C THR A 43 -9.84 19.95 -8.60
N LEU A 44 -10.70 19.27 -7.83
CA LEU A 44 -11.45 18.13 -8.36
C LEU A 44 -12.50 18.68 -9.32
N GLU A 45 -12.22 18.66 -10.61
CA GLU A 45 -13.21 19.08 -11.60
C GLU A 45 -14.41 18.11 -11.57
N GLU A 46 -15.54 18.60 -11.06
CA GLU A 46 -16.85 18.02 -11.36
C GLU A 46 -17.02 18.02 -12.88
N GLY A 47 -16.84 16.87 -13.52
CA GLY A 47 -17.18 16.73 -14.93
C GLY A 47 -16.20 15.98 -15.83
N ASN A 48 -15.05 15.52 -15.34
CA ASN A 48 -14.17 14.70 -16.18
C ASN A 48 -14.69 13.26 -16.25
N LYS A 49 -15.78 13.03 -17.00
CA LYS A 49 -16.34 11.71 -17.29
C LYS A 49 -15.51 10.97 -18.34
N LEU A 50 -14.18 10.95 -18.16
CA LEU A 50 -13.27 10.25 -19.06
C LEU A 50 -13.63 8.76 -19.05
N PRO A 51 -13.78 8.12 -20.20
CA PRO A 51 -14.15 6.72 -20.22
C PRO A 51 -13.01 5.85 -19.66
N VAL A 52 -13.38 4.79 -18.94
CA VAL A 52 -12.44 4.00 -18.12
C VAL A 52 -12.38 2.55 -18.56
N SER A 53 -11.19 1.95 -18.57
CA SER A 53 -11.04 0.49 -18.60
C SER A 53 -10.55 -0.03 -17.24
N ILE A 54 -11.36 -0.82 -16.56
CA ILE A 54 -10.98 -1.54 -15.34
C ILE A 54 -10.22 -2.80 -15.76
N ILE A 55 -9.03 -3.03 -15.22
CA ILE A 55 -8.17 -4.18 -15.52
C ILE A 55 -8.05 -5.07 -14.29
N ILE A 56 -8.45 -6.33 -14.42
CA ILE A 56 -8.51 -7.32 -13.33
C ILE A 56 -7.74 -8.57 -13.73
N TYR A 57 -6.79 -8.99 -12.89
CA TYR A 57 -6.12 -10.28 -13.02
C TYR A 57 -6.87 -11.35 -12.22
N ALA A 58 -7.09 -12.52 -12.81
CA ALA A 58 -7.73 -13.67 -12.16
C ALA A 58 -6.99 -14.98 -12.44
N LYS A 59 -6.80 -15.81 -11.40
CA LYS A 59 -6.27 -17.17 -11.54
C LYS A 59 -6.80 -18.08 -10.44
N ASN A 60 -7.68 -19.01 -10.82
CA ASN A 60 -8.44 -19.83 -9.88
C ASN A 60 -9.20 -18.98 -8.86
N ASP A 61 -9.95 -18.00 -9.37
CA ASP A 61 -10.61 -16.94 -8.60
C ASP A 61 -12.14 -16.95 -8.78
N SER A 62 -12.74 -18.09 -9.14
CA SER A 62 -14.18 -18.17 -9.41
C SER A 62 -15.03 -17.60 -8.27
N GLU A 63 -14.74 -18.00 -7.02
CA GLU A 63 -15.50 -17.54 -5.84
C GLU A 63 -15.32 -16.05 -5.56
N ASN A 64 -14.09 -15.53 -5.72
CA ASN A 64 -13.81 -14.11 -5.57
C ASN A 64 -14.54 -13.29 -6.64
N LEU A 65 -14.53 -13.75 -7.90
CA LEU A 65 -15.23 -13.09 -9.00
C LEU A 65 -16.75 -13.09 -8.78
N LYS A 66 -17.36 -14.21 -8.39
CA LYS A 66 -18.80 -14.26 -8.05
C LYS A 66 -19.17 -13.25 -6.98
N LYS A 67 -18.30 -13.07 -5.98
CA LYS A 67 -18.52 -12.18 -4.84
C LYS A 67 -18.30 -10.70 -5.17
N HIS A 68 -17.25 -10.36 -5.92
CA HIS A 68 -16.77 -8.98 -6.02
C HIS A 68 -16.96 -8.33 -7.40
N LEU A 69 -17.00 -9.13 -8.48
CA LEU A 69 -17.16 -8.60 -9.83
C LEU A 69 -18.48 -7.83 -10.03
N PRO A 70 -19.63 -8.20 -9.41
CA PRO A 70 -20.86 -7.42 -9.53
C PRO A 70 -20.69 -5.95 -9.14
N ALA A 71 -19.99 -5.66 -8.04
CA ALA A 71 -19.76 -4.28 -7.59
C ALA A 71 -18.92 -3.45 -8.58
N LEU A 72 -18.07 -4.10 -9.39
CA LEU A 72 -17.30 -3.46 -10.45
C LEU A 72 -18.10 -3.28 -11.75
N LEU A 73 -19.11 -4.13 -11.98
CA LEU A 73 -19.96 -4.12 -13.18
C LEU A 73 -21.19 -3.21 -13.06
N THR A 74 -21.54 -2.78 -11.85
CA THR A 74 -22.70 -1.93 -11.56
C THR A 74 -22.30 -0.55 -11.03
N GLN A 75 -21.14 -0.04 -11.43
CA GLN A 75 -20.72 1.33 -11.11
C GLN A 75 -21.64 2.35 -11.80
N ASP A 76 -22.00 3.41 -11.09
CA ASP A 76 -22.73 4.56 -11.65
C ASP A 76 -21.73 5.44 -12.40
N TYR A 77 -21.46 5.04 -13.64
CA TYR A 77 -20.51 5.71 -14.51
C TYR A 77 -20.94 5.59 -15.97
N PRO A 78 -20.89 6.68 -16.75
CA PRO A 78 -21.53 6.73 -18.07
C PRO A 78 -20.90 5.80 -19.10
N GLU A 79 -19.56 5.71 -19.12
CA GLU A 79 -18.84 4.94 -20.13
C GLU A 79 -17.61 4.26 -19.52
N TYR A 80 -17.65 2.93 -19.44
CA TYR A 80 -16.52 2.14 -18.99
C TYR A 80 -16.56 0.71 -19.53
N GLN A 81 -15.41 0.05 -19.44
CA GLN A 81 -15.21 -1.35 -19.77
C GLN A 81 -14.59 -2.06 -18.57
N VAL A 82 -14.97 -3.32 -18.34
CA VAL A 82 -14.28 -4.21 -17.41
C VAL A 82 -13.52 -5.26 -18.21
N VAL A 83 -12.22 -5.37 -17.99
CA VAL A 83 -11.33 -6.33 -18.67
C VAL A 83 -10.79 -7.30 -17.63
N VAL A 84 -11.22 -8.56 -17.70
CA VAL A 84 -10.70 -9.63 -16.85
C VAL A 84 -9.74 -10.52 -17.63
N ILE A 85 -8.53 -10.71 -17.10
CA ILE A 85 -7.52 -11.58 -17.70
C ILE A 85 -7.42 -12.86 -16.89
N ASN A 86 -7.92 -13.97 -17.46
CA ASN A 86 -7.87 -15.30 -16.87
C ASN A 86 -6.52 -15.97 -17.18
N ASP A 87 -5.69 -16.16 -16.15
CA ASP A 87 -4.35 -16.75 -16.26
C ASP A 87 -4.35 -18.30 -16.22
N GLY A 88 -5.09 -18.91 -17.14
CA GLY A 88 -5.12 -20.37 -17.28
C GLY A 88 -5.68 -21.09 -16.05
N SER A 89 -6.81 -20.61 -15.55
CA SER A 89 -7.51 -21.19 -14.41
C SER A 89 -7.98 -22.63 -14.68
N ARG A 90 -8.07 -23.42 -13.62
CA ARG A 90 -8.54 -24.82 -13.63
C ARG A 90 -9.85 -25.03 -12.88
N ASP A 91 -10.28 -24.02 -12.13
CA ASP A 91 -11.59 -23.97 -11.48
C ASP A 91 -12.64 -23.36 -12.45
N ASP A 92 -13.83 -23.07 -11.91
CA ASP A 92 -14.96 -22.52 -12.67
C ASP A 92 -14.80 -21.03 -13.03
N THR A 93 -13.59 -20.46 -12.99
CA THR A 93 -13.33 -19.05 -13.32
C THR A 93 -13.82 -18.72 -14.74
N ASP A 94 -13.56 -19.62 -15.69
CA ASP A 94 -13.94 -19.42 -17.08
C ASP A 94 -15.47 -19.34 -17.27
N ASP A 95 -16.18 -20.30 -16.69
CA ASP A 95 -17.65 -20.36 -16.76
C ASP A 95 -18.29 -19.18 -16.03
N THR A 96 -17.69 -18.75 -14.91
CA THR A 96 -18.10 -17.55 -14.16
C THR A 96 -18.01 -16.30 -15.05
N LEU A 97 -16.91 -16.13 -15.79
CA LEU A 97 -16.73 -14.98 -16.67
C LEU A 97 -17.68 -15.01 -17.88
N LYS A 98 -17.93 -16.18 -18.46
CA LYS A 98 -18.93 -16.36 -19.53
C LYS A 98 -20.34 -16.01 -19.06
N PHE A 99 -20.70 -16.44 -17.85
CA PHE A 99 -21.97 -16.10 -17.21
C PHE A 99 -22.15 -14.58 -17.11
N PHE A 100 -21.18 -13.88 -16.48
CA PHE A 100 -21.26 -12.43 -16.35
C PHE A 100 -21.20 -11.69 -17.70
N GLN A 101 -20.46 -12.18 -18.69
CA GLN A 101 -20.38 -11.52 -19.99
C GLN A 101 -21.72 -11.61 -20.77
N ASN A 102 -22.51 -12.66 -20.53
CA ASN A 102 -23.84 -12.76 -21.11
C ASN A 102 -24.76 -11.64 -20.59
N GLU A 103 -24.65 -11.31 -19.31
CA GLU A 103 -25.44 -10.27 -18.62
C GLU A 103 -24.90 -8.85 -18.87
N TYR A 104 -23.59 -8.65 -18.76
CA TYR A 104 -22.94 -7.34 -18.81
C TYR A 104 -22.08 -7.20 -20.07
N LYS A 105 -22.58 -6.45 -21.07
CA LYS A 105 -21.91 -6.31 -22.38
C LYS A 105 -20.63 -5.47 -22.34
N HIS A 106 -20.42 -4.69 -21.29
CA HIS A 106 -19.18 -3.96 -21.03
C HIS A 106 -18.11 -4.80 -20.32
N LEU A 107 -18.41 -6.07 -19.96
CA LEU A 107 -17.41 -7.05 -19.55
C LEU A 107 -16.76 -7.68 -20.78
N TYR A 108 -15.44 -7.63 -20.82
CA TYR A 108 -14.59 -8.36 -21.74
C TYR A 108 -13.64 -9.25 -20.94
N HIS A 109 -13.48 -10.51 -21.33
CA HIS A 109 -12.44 -11.34 -20.76
C HIS A 109 -11.50 -11.89 -21.83
N THR A 110 -10.25 -12.11 -21.44
CA THR A 110 -9.20 -12.66 -22.29
C THR A 110 -8.32 -13.60 -21.47
N TYR A 111 -7.38 -14.27 -22.12
CA TYR A 111 -6.57 -15.32 -21.51
C TYR A 111 -5.10 -15.11 -21.77
N VAL A 112 -4.29 -15.53 -20.80
CA VAL A 112 -2.84 -15.64 -21.03
C VAL A 112 -2.57 -16.95 -21.78
N PRO A 113 -1.92 -16.91 -22.97
CA PRO A 113 -1.63 -18.12 -23.73
C PRO A 113 -0.88 -19.16 -22.89
N SER A 114 -1.25 -20.43 -23.05
CA SER A 114 -0.72 -21.55 -22.26
C SER A 114 0.77 -21.80 -22.55
N ASP A 115 1.19 -21.56 -23.78
CA ASP A 115 2.55 -21.72 -24.31
C ASP A 115 3.46 -20.51 -24.07
N ALA A 116 2.93 -19.41 -23.52
CA ALA A 116 3.70 -18.20 -23.28
C ALA A 116 4.85 -18.44 -22.29
N ARG A 117 6.08 -18.37 -22.80
CA ARG A 117 7.32 -18.47 -22.01
C ARG A 117 7.71 -17.13 -21.39
N TYR A 118 6.79 -16.52 -20.63
CA TYR A 118 7.05 -15.27 -19.90
C TYR A 118 7.46 -15.58 -18.47
N LEU A 119 8.47 -14.90 -17.95
CA LEU A 119 8.93 -15.12 -16.58
C LEU A 119 7.79 -14.80 -15.58
N SER A 120 7.14 -13.64 -15.74
CA SER A 120 5.97 -13.27 -14.94
C SER A 120 4.69 -13.38 -15.74
N ARG A 121 3.92 -14.45 -15.54
CA ARG A 121 2.59 -14.59 -16.16
C ARG A 121 1.64 -13.45 -15.76
N ARG A 122 1.77 -12.92 -14.55
CA ARG A 122 0.99 -11.77 -14.08
C ARG A 122 1.31 -10.48 -14.83
N LYS A 123 2.59 -10.15 -15.08
CA LYS A 123 2.96 -9.00 -15.93
C LYS A 123 2.53 -9.17 -17.38
N LEU A 124 2.59 -10.39 -17.91
CA LEU A 124 2.04 -10.69 -19.23
C LEU A 124 0.52 -10.46 -19.26
N ALA A 125 -0.19 -10.94 -18.25
CA ALA A 125 -1.63 -10.74 -18.12
C ALA A 125 -2.02 -9.26 -18.11
N PHE A 126 -1.35 -8.44 -17.29
CA PHE A 126 -1.60 -6.98 -17.30
C PHE A 126 -1.24 -6.35 -18.63
N THR A 127 -0.18 -6.80 -19.32
CA THR A 127 0.17 -6.31 -20.66
C THR A 127 -0.94 -6.60 -21.67
N LEU A 128 -1.53 -7.81 -21.63
CA LEU A 128 -2.67 -8.18 -22.46
C LEU A 128 -3.90 -7.35 -22.11
N GLY A 129 -4.16 -7.15 -20.82
CA GLY A 129 -5.23 -6.29 -20.32
C GLY A 129 -5.14 -4.85 -20.82
N VAL A 130 -3.97 -4.22 -20.66
CA VAL A 130 -3.69 -2.87 -21.14
C VAL A 130 -3.86 -2.78 -22.67
N LYS A 131 -3.43 -3.80 -23.42
CA LYS A 131 -3.63 -3.84 -24.88
C LYS A 131 -5.11 -3.97 -25.25
N ALA A 132 -5.87 -4.80 -24.53
CA ALA A 132 -7.29 -5.04 -24.76
C ALA A 132 -8.20 -3.89 -24.28
N ALA A 133 -7.71 -3.03 -23.40
CA ALA A 133 -8.43 -1.87 -22.89
C ALA A 133 -8.86 -0.94 -24.04
N LYS A 134 -10.14 -0.55 -24.07
CA LYS A 134 -10.68 0.39 -25.07
C LYS A 134 -10.25 1.83 -24.81
N TYR A 135 -10.11 2.21 -23.54
CA TYR A 135 -9.95 3.60 -23.15
C TYR A 135 -8.55 3.92 -22.62
N ASP A 136 -8.20 5.20 -22.57
CA ASP A 136 -6.89 5.65 -22.08
C ASP A 136 -6.78 5.58 -20.55
N ILE A 137 -7.85 5.84 -19.81
CA ILE A 137 -7.81 5.76 -18.34
C ILE A 137 -7.93 4.29 -17.92
N LEU A 138 -6.87 3.76 -17.29
CA LEU A 138 -6.82 2.39 -16.81
C LEU A 138 -6.89 2.37 -15.29
N LEU A 139 -7.91 1.72 -14.73
CA LEU A 139 -8.03 1.45 -13.30
C LEU A 139 -7.70 -0.01 -13.01
N PHE A 140 -6.92 -0.26 -11.98
CA PHE A 140 -6.44 -1.58 -11.58
C PHE A 140 -7.02 -1.97 -10.23
N THR A 141 -7.53 -3.19 -10.17
CA THR A 141 -7.92 -3.86 -8.94
C THR A 141 -7.68 -5.36 -9.04
N GLU A 142 -7.93 -6.11 -7.96
CA GLU A 142 -7.76 -7.56 -7.90
C GLU A 142 -9.12 -8.26 -7.83
N ALA A 143 -9.20 -9.53 -8.26
CA ALA A 143 -10.44 -10.31 -8.25
C ALA A 143 -11.07 -10.44 -6.85
N ASN A 144 -10.27 -10.35 -5.79
CA ASN A 144 -10.69 -10.40 -4.39
C ASN A 144 -10.91 -9.01 -3.76
N CYS A 145 -11.08 -7.97 -4.58
CA CYS A 145 -11.31 -6.60 -4.14
C CYS A 145 -12.61 -6.06 -4.72
N GLN A 146 -13.27 -5.19 -3.95
CA GLN A 146 -14.47 -4.48 -4.41
C GLN A 146 -14.42 -2.99 -4.04
N PRO A 147 -15.02 -2.10 -4.84
CA PRO A 147 -15.27 -0.72 -4.46
C PRO A 147 -16.20 -0.62 -3.24
N LEU A 148 -16.05 0.44 -2.45
CA LEU A 148 -16.96 0.73 -1.35
C LEU A 148 -18.21 1.53 -1.75
N SER A 149 -18.20 2.08 -2.95
CA SER A 149 -19.23 2.98 -3.48
C SER A 149 -19.45 2.66 -4.96
N ASP A 150 -20.65 2.93 -5.46
CA ASP A 150 -20.97 2.91 -6.90
C ASP A 150 -20.38 4.12 -7.64
N GLN A 151 -19.92 5.13 -6.89
CA GLN A 151 -19.23 6.33 -7.40
C GLN A 151 -17.70 6.16 -7.50
N TRP A 152 -17.15 4.95 -7.32
CA TRP A 152 -15.69 4.75 -7.25
C TRP A 152 -14.96 5.19 -8.51
N LEU A 153 -15.52 4.89 -9.69
CA LEU A 153 -14.97 5.37 -10.96
C LEU A 153 -14.95 6.90 -11.02
N SER A 154 -16.06 7.55 -10.69
CA SER A 154 -16.18 9.02 -10.66
C SER A 154 -15.15 9.65 -9.73
N ALA A 155 -15.03 9.11 -8.51
CA ALA A 155 -14.09 9.61 -7.51
C ALA A 155 -12.62 9.45 -7.95
N MET A 156 -12.24 8.28 -8.47
CA MET A 156 -10.88 8.04 -8.95
C MET A 156 -10.53 8.88 -10.17
N VAL A 157 -11.47 9.05 -11.11
CA VAL A 157 -11.25 9.82 -12.34
C VAL A 157 -11.18 11.32 -12.05
N GLY A 158 -11.87 11.83 -11.03
CA GLY A 158 -11.77 13.22 -10.60
C GLY A 158 -10.35 13.68 -10.25
N GLY A 159 -9.40 12.75 -10.02
CA GLY A 159 -8.00 13.06 -9.85
C GLY A 159 -7.25 13.48 -11.13
N TYR A 160 -7.82 13.25 -12.32
CA TYR A 160 -7.13 13.50 -13.58
C TYR A 160 -7.25 14.95 -14.07
N THR A 161 -6.08 15.59 -14.22
CA THR A 161 -5.85 16.79 -15.04
C THR A 161 -5.08 16.43 -16.31
N PRO A 162 -4.85 17.36 -17.26
CA PRO A 162 -3.99 17.10 -18.41
C PRO A 162 -2.57 16.61 -18.05
N GLU A 163 -2.01 17.05 -16.92
CA GLU A 163 -0.68 16.69 -16.44
C GLU A 163 -0.67 15.36 -15.66
N THR A 164 -1.83 14.98 -15.11
CA THR A 164 -1.93 13.79 -14.26
C THR A 164 -1.87 12.54 -15.12
N SER A 165 -0.90 11.68 -14.85
CA SER A 165 -0.74 10.39 -15.51
C SER A 165 -1.01 9.21 -14.58
N ILE A 166 -0.89 9.41 -13.27
CA ILE A 166 -1.06 8.38 -12.22
C ILE A 166 -1.97 8.93 -11.12
N VAL A 167 -2.95 8.13 -10.71
CA VAL A 167 -3.76 8.36 -9.51
C VAL A 167 -3.60 7.17 -8.56
N LEU A 168 -3.09 7.43 -7.35
CA LEU A 168 -2.95 6.41 -6.30
C LEU A 168 -4.18 6.40 -5.41
N GLY A 169 -4.85 5.25 -5.32
CA GLY A 169 -5.94 4.99 -4.39
C GLY A 169 -5.49 4.31 -3.10
N TYR A 170 -6.45 3.96 -2.25
CA TYR A 170 -6.23 3.13 -1.06
C TYR A 170 -7.21 1.96 -1.04
N CYS A 171 -6.68 0.78 -0.71
CA CYS A 171 -7.47 -0.43 -0.51
C CYS A 171 -7.43 -0.79 0.98
N LYS A 172 -8.58 -0.75 1.64
CA LYS A 172 -8.69 -1.05 3.07
C LYS A 172 -8.69 -2.55 3.30
N TYR A 173 -8.24 -2.94 4.50
CA TYR A 173 -8.37 -4.31 5.01
C TYR A 173 -9.43 -4.33 6.11
N SER A 174 -10.47 -5.15 5.96
CA SER A 174 -11.60 -5.20 6.90
C SER A 174 -11.20 -5.66 8.30
N ASN A 175 -12.13 -5.49 9.22
CA ASN A 175 -11.95 -5.86 10.61
C ASN A 175 -12.23 -7.35 10.86
N TYR A 176 -11.28 -8.20 10.54
CA TYR A 176 -11.38 -9.63 10.86
C TYR A 176 -10.91 -9.93 12.29
N LYS A 177 -11.44 -11.02 12.86
CA LYS A 177 -11.12 -11.47 14.23
C LYS A 177 -9.73 -12.10 14.29
N GLY A 178 -9.03 -11.94 15.41
CA GLY A 178 -7.73 -12.59 15.66
C GLY A 178 -6.51 -11.68 15.43
N PHE A 179 -5.44 -11.96 16.17
CA PHE A 179 -4.22 -11.14 16.19
C PHE A 179 -3.56 -11.03 14.81
N PHE A 180 -3.53 -12.12 14.05
CA PHE A 180 -3.00 -12.16 12.68
C PHE A 180 -3.64 -11.09 11.79
N HIS A 181 -4.96 -10.95 11.83
CA HIS A 181 -5.68 -9.97 11.04
C HIS A 181 -5.45 -8.53 11.53
N LYS A 182 -5.21 -8.33 12.84
CA LYS A 182 -4.77 -7.02 13.37
C LYS A 182 -3.39 -6.63 12.88
N LEU A 183 -2.49 -7.60 12.75
CA LEU A 183 -1.16 -7.40 12.19
C LEU A 183 -1.23 -7.03 10.70
N ILE A 184 -2.04 -7.72 9.90
CA ILE A 184 -2.28 -7.37 8.49
C ILE A 184 -2.90 -5.97 8.38
N ALA A 185 -3.95 -5.68 9.14
CA ALA A 185 -4.62 -4.37 9.11
C ALA A 185 -3.64 -3.23 9.43
N TYR A 186 -2.79 -3.41 10.44
CA TYR A 186 -1.77 -2.43 10.80
C TYR A 186 -0.69 -2.28 9.73
N ASP A 187 -0.23 -3.38 9.13
CA ASP A 187 0.74 -3.34 8.04
C ASP A 187 0.17 -2.65 6.78
N ASN A 188 -1.11 -2.91 6.46
CA ASN A 188 -1.84 -2.28 5.36
C ASN A 188 -1.97 -0.77 5.57
N LEU A 189 -2.41 -0.35 6.76
CA LEU A 189 -2.53 1.07 7.12
C LEU A 189 -1.18 1.76 7.09
N LEU A 190 -0.14 1.16 7.69
CA LEU A 190 1.20 1.73 7.71
C LEU A 190 1.74 1.90 6.29
N THR A 191 1.60 0.88 5.44
CA THR A 191 2.00 0.95 4.04
C THR A 191 1.24 2.04 3.29
N GLY A 192 -0.09 2.08 3.48
CA GLY A 192 -0.99 3.13 2.99
C GLY A 192 -0.50 4.53 3.28
N LEU A 193 -0.31 4.82 4.57
CA LEU A 193 0.13 6.14 5.00
C LEU A 193 1.51 6.49 4.45
N ARG A 194 2.45 5.53 4.33
CA ARG A 194 3.77 5.81 3.77
C ARG A 194 3.68 6.29 2.33
N TYR A 195 3.02 5.56 1.43
CA TYR A 195 2.99 5.95 0.01
C TYR A 195 2.11 7.18 -0.23
N LEU A 196 0.96 7.30 0.47
CA LEU A 196 0.09 8.49 0.37
C LEU A 196 0.81 9.74 0.89
N SER A 197 1.43 9.67 2.07
CA SER A 197 2.21 10.78 2.62
C SER A 197 3.38 11.18 1.74
N SER A 198 4.02 10.22 1.09
CA SER A 198 5.16 10.47 0.20
C SER A 198 4.74 11.20 -1.07
N ALA A 199 3.67 10.70 -1.72
CA ALA A 199 3.10 11.32 -2.92
C ALA A 199 2.57 12.74 -2.62
N LEU A 200 1.87 12.94 -1.49
CA LEU A 200 1.45 14.27 -1.02
C LEU A 200 2.62 15.22 -0.68
N SER A 201 3.84 14.70 -0.56
CA SER A 201 5.05 15.52 -0.45
C SER A 201 5.87 15.54 -1.72
N HIS A 202 5.29 15.26 -2.87
CA HIS A 202 5.99 15.33 -4.16
C HIS A 202 7.13 14.29 -4.30
N HIS A 203 7.05 13.17 -3.57
CA HIS A 203 8.01 12.07 -3.65
C HIS A 203 7.28 10.71 -3.76
N PRO A 204 6.42 10.49 -4.78
CA PRO A 204 5.81 9.18 -4.98
C PRO A 204 6.90 8.14 -5.23
N TYR A 205 6.68 6.90 -4.75
CA TYR A 205 7.67 5.84 -4.89
C TYR A 205 7.07 4.43 -5.07
N THR A 206 5.77 4.27 -4.87
CA THR A 206 5.07 2.98 -4.98
C THR A 206 3.57 3.22 -5.04
N GLY A 207 2.82 2.19 -5.42
CA GLY A 207 1.36 2.14 -5.40
C GLY A 207 0.88 0.75 -4.99
N ASN A 208 -0.44 0.58 -4.96
CA ASN A 208 -1.09 -0.68 -4.63
C ASN A 208 -2.01 -1.08 -5.78
N GLY A 209 -1.71 -2.19 -6.47
CA GLY A 209 -2.49 -2.69 -7.60
C GLY A 209 -3.97 -3.03 -7.31
N ARG A 210 -4.39 -2.97 -6.03
CA ARG A 210 -5.80 -3.11 -5.62
C ARG A 210 -6.65 -1.85 -5.78
N ASN A 211 -5.99 -0.69 -5.87
CA ASN A 211 -6.63 0.60 -6.12
C ASN A 211 -5.60 1.57 -6.69
N LEU A 212 -5.40 1.48 -8.01
CA LEU A 212 -4.39 2.23 -8.74
C LEU A 212 -4.96 2.61 -10.10
N SER A 213 -4.64 3.81 -10.58
CA SER A 213 -5.02 4.22 -11.92
C SER A 213 -3.85 4.86 -12.64
N TYR A 214 -3.71 4.60 -13.93
CA TYR A 214 -2.77 5.33 -14.79
C TYR A 214 -3.23 5.39 -16.25
N ARG A 215 -2.70 6.36 -17.00
CA ARG A 215 -2.96 6.48 -18.44
C ARG A 215 -2.34 5.32 -19.21
N LYS A 216 -3.06 4.78 -20.18
CA LYS A 216 -2.61 3.72 -21.10
C LYS A 216 -1.38 4.18 -21.86
N GLU A 217 -1.34 5.44 -22.30
CA GLU A 217 -0.16 6.04 -22.93
C GLU A 217 1.10 5.91 -22.05
N LEU A 218 0.99 6.14 -20.73
CA LEU A 218 2.13 6.05 -19.81
C LEU A 218 2.75 4.65 -19.83
N PHE A 219 1.92 3.60 -19.86
CA PHE A 219 2.38 2.22 -19.95
C PHE A 219 3.20 1.97 -21.22
N PHE A 220 2.72 2.45 -22.38
CA PHE A 220 3.44 2.28 -23.64
C PHE A 220 4.70 3.13 -23.73
N LYS A 221 4.67 4.36 -23.20
CA LYS A 221 5.84 5.25 -23.10
C LYS A 221 6.98 4.60 -22.30
N HIS A 222 6.64 3.85 -21.26
CA HIS A 222 7.59 3.08 -20.45
C HIS A 222 7.92 1.69 -21.02
N LYS A 223 7.40 1.33 -22.21
CA LYS A 223 7.55 0.01 -22.84
C LYS A 223 7.05 -1.13 -21.93
N GLY A 224 5.96 -0.87 -21.21
CA GLY A 224 5.37 -1.77 -20.24
C GLY A 224 6.33 -2.12 -19.11
N TYR A 225 6.56 -3.41 -18.88
CA TYR A 225 7.40 -3.90 -17.79
C TYR A 225 8.87 -4.12 -18.16
N TYR A 226 9.37 -3.52 -19.25
CA TYR A 226 10.70 -3.77 -19.81
C TYR A 226 11.84 -3.80 -18.76
N GLN A 227 11.88 -2.83 -17.85
CA GLN A 227 12.95 -2.71 -16.84
C GLN A 227 12.89 -3.81 -15.75
N SER A 228 11.74 -4.47 -15.58
CA SER A 228 11.51 -5.48 -14.55
C SER A 228 11.08 -6.84 -15.13
N LEU A 229 11.28 -7.09 -16.43
CA LEU A 229 10.91 -8.36 -17.08
C LEU A 229 11.56 -9.59 -16.47
N ASN A 230 12.78 -9.42 -15.95
CA ASN A 230 13.54 -10.44 -15.25
C ASN A 230 13.05 -10.69 -13.81
N LEU A 231 11.98 -10.02 -13.36
CA LEU A 231 11.37 -10.19 -12.05
C LEU A 231 9.98 -10.80 -12.16
N HIS A 232 9.72 -11.85 -11.37
CA HIS A 232 8.40 -12.46 -11.26
C HIS A 232 7.35 -11.50 -10.69
N ALA A 233 7.75 -10.61 -9.79
CA ALA A 233 6.89 -9.64 -9.10
C ALA A 233 7.16 -8.20 -9.54
N GLY A 234 6.28 -7.29 -9.11
CA GLY A 234 6.41 -5.86 -9.28
C GLY A 234 5.73 -5.31 -10.52
N ASP A 235 4.55 -5.88 -10.81
CA ASP A 235 3.58 -5.39 -11.78
C ASP A 235 2.95 -4.05 -11.38
N ASP A 236 2.74 -3.80 -10.08
CA ASP A 236 2.21 -2.53 -9.58
C ASP A 236 3.35 -1.61 -9.10
N ASP A 237 4.13 -2.09 -8.15
CA ASP A 237 4.96 -1.23 -7.32
C ASP A 237 6.21 -0.68 -8.02
N LEU A 238 6.91 -1.51 -8.80
CA LEU A 238 8.07 -1.11 -9.61
C LEU A 238 7.65 -0.24 -10.78
N PHE A 239 6.55 -0.57 -11.45
CA PHE A 239 6.06 0.27 -12.54
C PHE A 239 5.75 1.68 -12.05
N ILE A 240 5.07 1.82 -10.90
CA ILE A 240 4.82 3.14 -10.31
C ILE A 240 6.11 3.81 -9.84
N ASN A 241 7.05 3.07 -9.23
CA ASN A 241 8.36 3.64 -8.86
C ASN A 241 9.13 4.19 -10.08
N GLU A 242 9.02 3.54 -11.23
CA GLU A 242 9.69 3.91 -12.47
C GLU A 242 9.00 5.05 -13.23
N ALA A 243 7.67 5.10 -13.20
CA ALA A 243 6.86 6.02 -14.02
C ALA A 243 6.36 7.27 -13.27
N SER A 244 6.34 7.23 -11.94
CA SER A 244 5.86 8.37 -11.14
C SER A 244 6.89 9.50 -11.05
N THR A 245 6.39 10.72 -11.15
CA THR A 245 7.12 11.97 -10.90
C THR A 245 6.34 12.83 -9.92
N LYS A 246 6.95 13.92 -9.44
CA LYS A 246 6.31 14.83 -8.51
C LYS A 246 5.13 15.59 -9.11
N GLU A 247 5.11 15.75 -10.43
CA GLU A 247 4.10 16.49 -11.20
C GLU A 247 2.98 15.59 -11.73
N ASN A 248 3.29 14.35 -12.13
CA ASN A 248 2.33 13.50 -12.85
C ASN A 248 1.46 12.61 -11.95
N THR A 249 1.66 12.67 -10.63
CA THR A 249 1.05 11.74 -9.66
C THR A 249 0.14 12.48 -8.69
N LYS A 250 -1.14 12.11 -8.66
CA LYS A 250 -2.10 12.53 -7.62
C LYS A 250 -2.47 11.35 -6.72
N VAL A 251 -3.03 11.67 -5.55
CA VAL A 251 -3.61 10.69 -4.63
C VAL A 251 -5.08 11.00 -4.44
N ILE A 252 -5.94 9.97 -4.46
CA ILE A 252 -7.36 10.10 -4.17
C ILE A 252 -7.74 9.02 -3.17
N TYR A 253 -8.24 9.43 -2.01
CA TYR A 253 -8.56 8.55 -0.90
C TYR A 253 -9.81 9.05 -0.14
N THR A 254 -10.73 9.67 -0.88
CA THR A 254 -12.06 10.01 -0.38
C THR A 254 -12.86 8.73 -0.13
N PRO A 255 -13.87 8.75 0.75
CA PRO A 255 -14.74 7.60 1.03
C PRO A 255 -15.18 6.80 -0.21
N ASP A 256 -15.59 7.50 -1.28
CA ASP A 256 -16.08 6.89 -2.51
C ASP A 256 -14.96 6.29 -3.38
N SER A 257 -13.73 6.77 -3.25
CA SER A 257 -12.60 6.28 -4.05
C SER A 257 -11.93 5.02 -3.48
N LEU A 258 -12.38 4.52 -2.33
CA LEU A 258 -11.74 3.41 -1.65
C LEU A 258 -12.24 2.05 -2.17
N THR A 259 -11.33 1.08 -2.19
CA THR A 259 -11.67 -0.34 -2.36
C THR A 259 -11.41 -1.10 -1.07
N GLU A 260 -11.91 -2.32 -0.98
CA GLU A 260 -11.72 -3.25 0.12
C GLU A 260 -11.29 -4.60 -0.42
N MET A 261 -10.25 -5.18 0.19
CA MET A 261 -9.82 -6.55 -0.12
C MET A 261 -10.44 -7.55 0.84
N ASP A 262 -10.72 -8.75 0.34
CA ASP A 262 -11.26 -9.83 1.16
C ASP A 262 -10.24 -10.40 2.16
N GLN A 263 -10.74 -11.29 3.02
CA GLN A 263 -9.95 -11.91 4.07
C GLN A 263 -8.80 -12.73 3.50
N ILE A 264 -7.57 -12.37 3.88
CA ILE A 264 -6.43 -13.28 3.72
C ILE A 264 -6.57 -14.46 4.68
N GLU A 265 -6.93 -15.63 4.15
CA GLU A 265 -7.26 -16.82 4.95
C GLU A 265 -6.08 -17.39 5.75
N ARG A 266 -4.87 -17.32 5.19
CA ARG A 266 -3.69 -18.03 5.74
C ARG A 266 -2.49 -17.13 5.89
N PHE A 267 -1.78 -17.29 7.01
CA PHE A 267 -0.51 -16.59 7.26
C PHE A 267 0.53 -16.83 6.16
N GLY A 268 0.60 -18.03 5.60
CA GLY A 268 1.52 -18.36 4.51
C GLY A 268 1.33 -17.50 3.26
N ILE A 269 0.08 -17.19 2.90
CA ILE A 269 -0.25 -16.31 1.76
C ILE A 269 0.26 -14.90 2.04
N TRP A 270 -0.05 -14.36 3.22
CA TRP A 270 0.45 -13.04 3.62
C TRP A 270 1.97 -12.97 3.67
N LYS A 271 2.64 -14.02 4.19
CA LYS A 271 4.09 -14.14 4.20
C LYS A 271 4.67 -14.05 2.78
N GLU A 272 4.14 -14.80 1.82
CA GLU A 272 4.61 -14.79 0.43
C GLU A 272 4.38 -13.42 -0.24
N MET A 273 3.25 -12.75 0.03
CA MET A 273 3.02 -11.37 -0.41
C MET A 273 4.11 -10.41 0.11
N LYS A 274 4.48 -10.54 1.40
CA LYS A 274 5.53 -9.73 2.02
C LYS A 274 6.92 -10.05 1.48
N VAL A 275 7.23 -11.33 1.22
CA VAL A 275 8.49 -11.75 0.57
C VAL A 275 8.59 -11.16 -0.83
N SER A 276 7.52 -11.26 -1.63
CA SER A 276 7.43 -10.71 -2.98
C SER A 276 7.67 -9.18 -2.98
N ARG A 277 7.00 -8.45 -2.09
CA ARG A 277 7.19 -6.99 -1.94
C ARG A 277 8.60 -6.63 -1.45
N ALA A 278 9.19 -7.42 -0.54
CA ALA A 278 10.57 -7.22 -0.13
C ALA A 278 11.56 -7.50 -1.27
N ALA A 279 11.20 -8.36 -2.24
CA ALA A 279 12.02 -8.66 -3.41
C ALA A 279 12.06 -7.54 -4.44
N THR A 280 10.97 -6.80 -4.61
CA THR A 280 10.86 -5.65 -5.51
C THR A 280 11.46 -4.39 -4.89
N GLN A 281 11.26 -4.15 -3.59
CA GLN A 281 11.72 -2.95 -2.88
C GLN A 281 13.23 -2.62 -3.02
N ARG A 282 14.09 -3.61 -3.27
CA ARG A 282 15.54 -3.37 -3.51
C ARG A 282 15.83 -2.61 -4.82
N TYR A 283 14.88 -2.61 -5.74
CA TYR A 283 14.99 -1.95 -7.04
C TYR A 283 14.33 -0.58 -7.05
N TYR A 284 13.72 -0.16 -5.93
CA TYR A 284 13.10 1.15 -5.85
C TYR A 284 14.17 2.23 -5.95
N LYS A 285 13.91 3.21 -6.81
CA LYS A 285 14.67 4.44 -6.95
C LYS A 285 14.15 5.48 -5.95
N GLY A 286 15.02 6.41 -5.57
CA GLY A 286 14.70 7.51 -4.66
C GLY A 286 14.90 7.17 -3.17
N SER A 287 14.78 8.20 -2.33
CA SER A 287 15.06 8.13 -0.89
C SER A 287 13.82 7.88 -0.02
N ALA A 288 12.61 7.92 -0.59
CA ALA A 288 11.36 7.83 0.15
C ALA A 288 11.22 6.53 0.95
N LEU A 289 11.53 5.38 0.32
CA LEU A 289 11.50 4.08 1.01
C LEU A 289 12.48 4.05 2.20
N THR A 290 13.70 4.55 2.00
CA THR A 290 14.72 4.63 3.04
C THR A 290 14.29 5.54 4.19
N PHE A 291 13.71 6.71 3.88
CA PHE A 291 13.15 7.62 4.88
C PHE A 291 12.15 6.91 5.80
N TYR A 292 11.19 6.17 5.24
CA TYR A 292 10.23 5.43 6.07
C TYR A 292 10.80 4.21 6.79
N HIS A 293 11.89 3.61 6.29
CA HIS A 293 12.60 2.56 7.01
C HIS A 293 13.41 3.10 8.19
N LEU A 294 13.97 4.31 8.09
CA LEU A 294 14.70 4.95 9.18
C LEU A 294 13.82 5.18 10.41
N GLU A 295 12.51 5.40 10.25
CA GLU A 295 11.58 5.50 11.39
C GLU A 295 11.63 4.26 12.29
N SER A 296 11.68 3.06 11.72
CA SER A 296 11.73 1.82 12.49
C SER A 296 13.06 1.68 13.24
N THR A 297 14.18 2.11 12.62
CA THR A 297 15.48 2.15 13.29
C THR A 297 15.49 3.17 14.44
N CYS A 298 15.01 4.39 14.19
CA CYS A 298 14.88 5.43 15.21
C CYS A 298 13.97 4.98 16.37
N PHE A 299 12.91 4.23 16.06
CA PHE A 299 12.03 3.66 17.08
C PHE A 299 12.79 2.74 18.04
N TYR A 300 13.55 1.75 17.52
CA TYR A 300 14.31 0.85 18.40
C TYR A 300 15.41 1.56 19.18
N LEU A 301 16.11 2.51 18.56
CA LEU A 301 17.13 3.30 19.27
C LEU A 301 16.51 4.13 20.40
N PHE A 302 15.33 4.72 20.16
CA PHE A 302 14.58 5.44 21.19
C PHE A 302 14.10 4.49 22.31
N GLN A 303 13.63 3.28 21.98
CA GLN A 303 13.26 2.31 23.02
C GLN A 303 14.45 1.93 23.89
N ALA A 304 15.59 1.63 23.27
CA ALA A 304 16.82 1.30 23.97
C ALA A 304 17.29 2.47 24.86
N SER A 305 17.23 3.71 24.36
CA SER A 305 17.63 4.90 25.13
C SER A 305 16.69 5.15 26.32
N VAL A 306 15.37 5.01 26.14
CA VAL A 306 14.39 5.15 27.23
C VAL A 306 14.62 4.08 28.30
N ILE A 307 14.77 2.81 27.92
CA ILE A 307 15.02 1.72 28.87
C ILE A 307 16.31 1.99 29.67
N ALA A 308 17.41 2.35 28.98
CA ALA A 308 18.67 2.69 29.64
C ALA A 308 18.52 3.87 30.61
N THR A 309 17.79 4.92 30.19
CA THR A 309 17.52 6.11 31.01
C THR A 309 16.71 5.75 32.26
N VAL A 310 15.69 4.89 32.13
CA VAL A 310 14.86 4.45 33.26
C VAL A 310 15.68 3.62 34.25
N VAL A 311 16.47 2.66 33.78
CA VAL A 311 17.29 1.80 34.64
C VAL A 311 18.32 2.62 35.43
N ILE A 312 19.04 3.52 34.77
CA ILE A 312 20.04 4.37 35.41
C ILE A 312 19.39 5.38 36.36
N GLY A 313 18.28 6.00 35.96
CA GLY A 313 17.56 6.95 36.81
C GLY A 313 16.98 6.28 38.07
N LEU A 314 16.56 5.01 38.03
CA LEU A 314 16.09 4.30 39.22
C LEU A 314 17.20 4.02 40.24
N GLN A 315 18.45 3.91 39.80
CA GLN A 315 19.63 3.73 40.66
C GLN A 315 20.18 5.05 41.21
N GLY A 316 19.94 6.15 40.51
CA GLY A 316 20.39 7.49 40.88
C GLY A 316 19.19 8.42 41.07
N ASN A 317 18.91 9.26 40.06
CA ASN A 317 17.85 10.23 40.11
C ASN A 317 16.54 9.75 39.47
N TRP A 318 15.58 9.33 40.31
CA TRP A 318 14.27 8.80 39.88
C TRP A 318 13.47 9.77 39.00
N LEU A 319 13.71 11.09 39.10
CA LEU A 319 13.04 12.10 38.29
C LEU A 319 13.30 11.91 36.79
N ILE A 320 14.50 11.45 36.42
CA ILE A 320 14.86 11.23 35.01
C ILE A 320 14.10 10.04 34.45
N SER A 321 13.94 8.97 35.24
CA SER A 321 13.12 7.81 34.87
C SER A 321 11.68 8.24 34.61
N LEU A 322 11.13 9.12 35.47
CA LEU A 322 9.79 9.67 35.26
C LEU A 322 9.68 10.46 33.94
N ILE A 323 10.66 11.32 33.64
CA ILE A 323 10.68 12.08 32.39
C ILE A 323 10.78 11.14 31.17
N ALA A 324 11.65 10.12 31.22
CA ALA A 324 11.80 9.15 30.14
C ALA A 324 10.51 8.37 29.86
N VAL A 325 9.81 7.93 30.92
CA VAL A 325 8.50 7.28 30.81
C VAL A 325 7.47 8.25 30.21
N LEU A 326 7.46 9.51 30.64
CA LEU A 326 6.54 10.51 30.10
C LEU A 326 6.78 10.76 28.61
N LEU A 327 8.04 10.83 28.16
CA LEU A 327 8.39 10.95 26.74
C LEU A 327 7.87 9.75 25.93
N TYR A 328 8.07 8.53 26.44
CA TYR A 328 7.56 7.31 25.80
C TYR A 328 6.03 7.31 25.68
N LEU A 329 5.32 7.59 26.78
CA LEU A 329 3.86 7.62 26.82
C LEU A 329 3.30 8.72 25.90
N THR A 330 3.90 9.91 25.92
CA THR A 330 3.48 11.02 25.05
C THR A 330 3.64 10.65 23.59
N ARG A 331 4.78 10.06 23.19
CA ARG A 331 4.99 9.57 21.82
C ARG A 331 3.97 8.49 21.44
N PHE A 332 3.64 7.58 22.36
CA PHE A 332 2.65 6.54 22.15
C PHE A 332 1.26 7.12 21.89
N ILE A 333 0.85 8.10 22.71
CA ILE A 333 -0.41 8.82 22.53
C ILE A 333 -0.44 9.55 21.19
N ILE A 334 0.65 10.25 20.81
CA ILE A 334 0.75 10.92 19.51
C ILE A 334 0.51 9.93 18.36
N LYS A 335 1.22 8.79 18.34
CA LYS A 335 1.04 7.78 17.30
C LYS A 335 -0.37 7.20 17.32
N ALA A 336 -0.91 6.84 18.49
CA ALA A 336 -2.25 6.30 18.62
C ALA A 336 -3.32 7.25 18.07
N ILE A 337 -3.21 8.56 18.35
CA ILE A 337 -4.13 9.58 17.84
C ILE A 337 -4.00 9.70 16.32
N VAL A 338 -2.78 9.84 15.79
CA VAL A 338 -2.56 9.99 14.34
C VAL A 338 -3.06 8.76 13.60
N PHE A 339 -2.60 7.56 13.97
CA PHE A 339 -3.01 6.32 13.29
C PHE A 339 -4.49 6.04 13.47
N GLY A 340 -5.06 6.32 14.64
CA GLY A 340 -6.48 6.14 14.91
C GLY A 340 -7.39 7.08 14.12
N LYS A 341 -6.96 8.33 13.89
CA LYS A 341 -7.68 9.28 13.02
C LYS A 341 -7.49 8.92 11.54
N SER A 342 -6.27 8.59 11.13
CA SER A 342 -5.97 8.19 9.75
C SER A 342 -6.67 6.89 9.34
N ALA A 343 -6.78 5.91 10.24
CA ALA A 343 -7.53 4.67 9.98
C ALA A 343 -9.00 4.98 9.68
N ARG A 344 -9.64 5.81 10.52
CA ARG A 344 -11.04 6.23 10.33
C ARG A 344 -11.25 7.01 9.04
N MET A 345 -10.32 7.91 8.69
CA MET A 345 -10.34 8.64 7.43
C MET A 345 -10.31 7.68 6.22
N LEU A 346 -9.52 6.62 6.28
CA LEU A 346 -9.41 5.59 5.25
C LEU A 346 -10.46 4.47 5.40
N GLN A 347 -11.52 4.70 6.17
CA GLN A 347 -12.57 3.73 6.51
C GLN A 347 -12.08 2.38 7.05
N GLN A 348 -10.85 2.31 7.54
CA GLN A 348 -10.28 1.10 8.13
C GLN A 348 -10.48 1.11 9.64
N SER A 349 -10.78 -0.06 10.20
CA SER A 349 -10.88 -0.20 11.66
C SER A 349 -9.54 0.07 12.34
N PRO A 350 -9.50 0.96 13.35
CA PRO A 350 -8.26 1.26 14.05
C PRO A 350 -7.79 0.07 14.89
N THR A 351 -6.49 -0.19 14.91
CA THR A 351 -5.85 -1.26 15.69
C THR A 351 -5.22 -0.75 16.99
N ILE A 352 -5.71 0.38 17.54
CA ILE A 352 -5.10 1.09 18.68
C ILE A 352 -4.92 0.20 19.91
N GLY A 353 -5.91 -0.66 20.23
CA GLY A 353 -5.81 -1.57 21.39
C GLY A 353 -4.68 -2.60 21.29
N TRP A 354 -4.17 -2.85 20.08
CA TRP A 354 -3.06 -3.76 19.82
C TRP A 354 -1.75 -3.02 19.49
N LEU A 355 -1.78 -1.68 19.45
CA LEU A 355 -0.67 -0.86 18.96
C LEU A 355 0.64 -1.17 19.71
N PHE A 356 0.57 -1.35 21.03
CA PHE A 356 1.73 -1.67 21.85
C PHE A 356 2.45 -2.96 21.44
N LEU A 357 1.74 -3.97 20.91
CA LEU A 357 2.36 -5.18 20.36
C LEU A 357 2.76 -4.98 18.90
N LEU A 358 1.89 -4.36 18.12
CA LEU A 358 2.05 -4.23 16.68
C LEU A 358 3.25 -3.35 16.29
N GLU A 359 3.54 -2.31 17.08
CA GLU A 359 4.71 -1.44 16.86
C GLU A 359 6.04 -2.19 16.97
N PHE A 360 6.12 -3.24 17.79
CA PHE A 360 7.31 -4.07 17.94
C PHE A 360 7.31 -5.26 16.97
N ILE A 361 6.19 -5.95 16.84
CA ILE A 361 6.11 -7.18 16.05
C ILE A 361 6.27 -6.90 14.55
N GLN A 362 5.69 -5.82 14.04
CA GLN A 362 5.69 -5.56 12.60
C GLN A 362 7.10 -5.30 12.04
N PRO A 363 7.96 -4.45 12.64
CA PRO A 363 9.30 -4.25 12.11
C PRO A 363 10.18 -5.49 12.28
N LEU A 364 10.03 -6.25 13.37
CA LEU A 364 10.73 -7.54 13.54
C LEU A 364 10.32 -8.53 12.46
N PHE A 365 9.03 -8.63 12.17
CA PHE A 365 8.52 -9.49 11.10
C PHE A 365 9.07 -9.05 9.73
N ASN A 366 9.07 -7.76 9.41
CA ASN A 366 9.69 -7.27 8.17
C ASN A 366 11.19 -7.58 8.10
N GLY A 367 11.92 -7.47 9.22
CA GLY A 367 13.33 -7.87 9.33
C GLY A 367 13.50 -9.36 9.05
N TYR A 368 12.69 -10.22 9.69
CA TYR A 368 12.64 -11.65 9.43
C TYR A 368 12.37 -11.95 7.95
N ILE A 369 11.40 -11.29 7.31
CA ILE A 369 11.10 -11.49 5.88
C ILE A 369 12.30 -11.16 5.00
N ARG A 370 13.03 -10.07 5.29
CA ARG A 370 14.23 -9.70 4.54
C ARG A 370 15.34 -10.73 4.69
N ILE A 371 15.57 -11.21 5.90
CA ILE A 371 16.58 -12.24 6.19
C ILE A 371 16.17 -13.56 5.54
N TYR A 372 14.94 -14.03 5.77
CA TYR A 372 14.37 -15.25 5.17
C TYR A 372 14.54 -15.27 3.66
N ARG A 373 14.32 -14.11 3.01
CA ARG A 373 14.51 -13.97 1.57
C ARG A 373 15.97 -14.13 1.13
N LEU A 374 16.96 -13.65 1.90
CA LEU A 374 18.39 -13.83 1.56
C LEU A 374 18.78 -15.32 1.48
N PHE A 375 18.11 -16.17 2.26
CA PHE A 375 18.33 -17.61 2.30
C PHE A 375 17.48 -18.40 1.29
N LYS A 376 16.44 -17.81 0.69
CA LYS A 376 15.73 -18.41 -0.46
C LYS A 376 16.56 -18.16 -1.74
N SER A 377 16.78 -19.20 -2.54
CA SER A 377 17.62 -19.10 -3.74
C SER A 377 17.10 -18.04 -4.74
N LYS A 378 18.01 -17.38 -5.48
CA LYS A 378 17.68 -16.42 -6.55
C LYS A 378 16.67 -16.95 -7.60
N LYS A 379 16.54 -18.28 -7.73
CA LYS A 379 15.74 -18.96 -8.76
C LYS A 379 14.24 -18.70 -8.66
N ASP A 380 13.72 -18.26 -7.50
CA ASP A 380 12.28 -18.03 -7.34
C ASP A 380 11.82 -16.63 -7.80
N TYR A 381 12.74 -15.66 -8.01
CA TYR A 381 12.35 -14.25 -8.21
C TYR A 381 13.21 -13.44 -9.20
N THR A 382 14.36 -13.97 -9.68
CA THR A 382 15.20 -13.34 -10.73
C THR A 382 15.96 -14.42 -11.50
N PHE A 383 15.73 -14.58 -12.81
CA PHE A 383 16.70 -15.29 -13.64
C PHE A 383 17.73 -14.29 -14.17
N SER A 384 19.02 -14.58 -13.95
CA SER A 384 20.07 -13.94 -14.72
C SER A 384 19.99 -14.51 -16.13
N LEU A 385 19.78 -13.65 -17.12
CA LEU A 385 20.12 -13.99 -18.50
C LEU A 385 21.64 -14.21 -18.50
N SER A 386 22.05 -15.49 -18.50
CA SER A 386 23.42 -15.90 -18.75
C SER A 386 23.70 -15.87 -20.24
#